data_AF-A0A968LVZ7-F1
#
_entry.id   AF-A0A968LVZ7-F1
#
_cell.length_a   1.000
_cell.length_b   1.000
_cell.length_c   1.000
_cell.angle_alpha   90.00
_cell.angle_beta   90.00
_cell.angle_gamma   90.00
#
_symmetry.space_group_name_H-M   'P 1'
#
loop_
_entity.id
_entity.type
_entity.pdbx_description
1 polymer ?
#
loop_
_entity_poly.entity_id
_entity_poly.type
_entity_poly.pdbx_seq_one_letter_code
_entity_poly.pdbx_strand_id
1 'polypeptide(L)'
;MRRTPVDLYRMGNAVSARLDNVRAKDIDLYENEGQTWVAANSGGISTFADRGSGKNWWRLEQGAEISSQLRVINDYGNHWLWEPSYSMLLEDYQRSVTISLVNSFTR
;
A
#
# COMPACT_ATOMS: atom_id res chain seq x y z
N MET A 1 7.69 -16.33 4.35
CA MET A 1 7.49 -14.87 4.16
C MET A 1 6.60 -14.67 2.95
N ARG A 2 5.67 -13.70 2.99
CA ARG A 2 4.80 -13.38 1.84
C ARG A 2 5.55 -12.44 0.91
N ARG A 3 5.36 -12.61 -0.41
CA ARG A 3 6.02 -11.80 -1.43
C ARG A 3 5.00 -11.33 -2.47
N THR A 4 5.27 -10.19 -3.09
CA THR A 4 4.44 -9.69 -4.19
C THR A 4 4.49 -10.68 -5.36
N PRO A 5 3.34 -11.06 -5.94
CA PRO A 5 3.31 -12.07 -7.00
C PRO A 5 3.62 -11.49 -8.39
N VAL A 6 3.54 -10.17 -8.54
CA VAL A 6 3.75 -9.44 -9.80
C VAL A 6 4.49 -8.13 -9.50
N ASP A 7 4.99 -7.49 -10.55
CA ASP A 7 5.40 -6.09 -10.46
C ASP A 7 4.20 -5.23 -10.08
N LEU A 8 4.41 -4.25 -9.20
CA LEU A 8 3.38 -3.33 -8.77
C LEU A 8 3.79 -1.89 -9.07
N TYR A 9 2.89 -1.13 -9.65
CA TYR A 9 3.10 0.22 -10.09
C TYR A 9 2.20 1.19 -9.32
N ARG A 10 2.72 2.37 -8.99
CA ARG A 10 1.92 3.44 -8.39
C ARG A 10 2.40 4.80 -8.87
N MET A 11 1.46 5.67 -9.17
CA MET A 11 1.78 7.08 -9.42
C MET A 11 2.05 7.79 -8.09
N GLY A 12 3.22 8.40 -8.00
CA GLY A 12 3.66 9.20 -6.86
C GLY A 12 3.98 10.63 -7.26
N ASN A 13 5.02 11.19 -6.65
CA ASN A 13 5.60 12.47 -7.05
C ASN A 13 7.05 12.25 -7.55
N ALA A 14 7.81 13.33 -7.71
CA ALA A 14 9.19 13.27 -8.20
C ALA A 14 10.17 12.54 -7.25
N VAL A 15 9.79 12.32 -5.99
CA VAL A 15 10.68 11.83 -4.92
C VAL A 15 10.19 10.57 -4.22
N SER A 16 8.90 10.22 -4.27
CA SER A 16 8.38 8.97 -3.70
C SER A 16 7.09 8.48 -4.35
N ALA A 17 6.79 7.19 -4.16
CA ALA A 17 5.52 6.55 -4.53
C ALA A 17 4.32 6.98 -3.66
N ARG A 18 4.54 7.82 -2.62
CA ARG A 18 3.51 8.30 -1.68
C ARG A 18 2.62 7.19 -1.11
N LEU A 19 3.26 6.18 -0.56
CA LEU A 19 2.59 5.03 0.05
C LEU A 19 2.14 5.33 1.48
N ASP A 20 2.79 6.26 2.16
CA ASP A 20 2.39 6.82 3.45
C ASP A 20 1.14 7.72 3.38
N ASN A 21 0.73 8.11 2.18
CA ASN A 21 -0.41 8.99 1.94
C ASN A 21 -1.73 8.21 1.94
N VAL A 22 -2.12 7.72 3.13
CA VAL A 22 -3.37 7.03 3.42
C VAL A 22 -4.53 8.02 3.36
N ARG A 23 -5.63 7.67 2.67
CA ARG A 23 -6.80 8.53 2.48
C ARG A 23 -8.06 7.78 2.91
N ALA A 24 -8.99 8.46 3.55
CA ALA A 24 -10.27 7.89 3.99
C ALA A 24 -11.14 7.32 2.84
N LYS A 25 -10.84 7.67 1.58
CA LYS A 25 -11.52 7.09 0.40
C LYS A 25 -10.92 5.76 -0.07
N ASP A 26 -9.70 5.45 0.36
CA ASP A 26 -8.98 4.24 -0.02
C ASP A 26 -9.18 3.14 1.03
N ILE A 27 -9.40 3.53 2.28
CA ILE A 27 -9.55 2.63 3.43
C ILE A 27 -10.37 3.30 4.54
N ASP A 28 -11.18 2.53 5.26
CA ASP A 28 -11.99 3.06 6.36
C ASP A 28 -11.10 3.42 7.56
N LEU A 29 -11.28 4.66 8.02
CA LEU A 29 -10.66 5.19 9.23
C LEU A 29 -11.72 5.38 10.30
N TYR A 30 -11.39 5.07 11.55
CA TYR A 30 -12.29 5.27 12.68
C TYR A 30 -11.53 5.75 13.92
N GLU A 31 -12.22 6.47 14.79
CA GLU A 31 -11.66 6.90 16.08
C GLU A 31 -11.93 5.84 17.15
N ASN A 32 -10.91 5.50 17.92
CA ASN A 32 -11.01 4.64 19.09
C ASN A 32 -10.07 5.15 20.18
N GLU A 33 -10.61 5.44 21.36
CA GLU A 33 -9.87 5.97 22.51
C GLU A 33 -9.03 7.24 22.20
N GLY A 34 -9.53 8.10 21.30
CA GLY A 34 -8.86 9.34 20.91
C GLY A 34 -7.69 9.16 19.95
N GLN A 35 -7.57 7.97 19.35
CA GLN A 35 -6.60 7.66 18.31
C GLN A 35 -7.32 7.27 17.02
N THR A 36 -6.71 7.61 15.88
CA THR A 36 -7.20 7.19 14.57
C THR A 36 -6.69 5.79 14.22
N TRP A 37 -7.63 4.90 13.95
CA TRP A 37 -7.41 3.52 13.54
C TRP A 37 -7.82 3.30 12.10
N VAL A 38 -7.22 2.27 11.50
CA VAL A 38 -7.49 1.77 10.16
C VAL A 38 -8.20 0.43 10.31
N ALA A 39 -9.38 0.29 9.71
CA ALA A 39 -10.11 -0.97 9.74
C ALA A 39 -9.47 -2.00 8.78
N ALA A 40 -9.42 -3.27 9.19
CA ALA A 40 -9.05 -4.35 8.27
C ALA A 40 -10.20 -4.71 7.32
N ASN A 41 -9.83 -5.18 6.12
CA ASN A 41 -10.77 -5.60 5.07
C ASN A 41 -11.70 -4.48 4.57
N SER A 42 -11.30 -3.21 4.71
CA SER A 42 -12.05 -2.04 4.25
C SER A 42 -11.40 -1.34 3.05
N GLY A 43 -10.41 -2.00 2.43
CA GLY A 43 -9.61 -1.44 1.36
C GLY A 43 -8.15 -1.26 1.76
N GLY A 44 -7.46 -0.37 1.04
CA GLY A 44 -6.02 -0.17 1.19
C GLY A 44 -5.42 0.69 0.10
N ILE A 45 -4.10 0.80 0.13
CA ILE A 45 -3.39 1.62 -0.84
C ILE A 45 -3.34 0.92 -2.20
N SER A 46 -3.89 1.59 -3.21
CA SER A 46 -3.89 1.10 -4.59
C SER A 46 -2.50 1.07 -5.22
N THR A 47 -2.21 -0.07 -5.84
CA THR A 47 -1.14 -0.32 -6.80
C THR A 47 -1.72 -1.03 -8.03
N PHE A 48 -0.93 -1.12 -9.09
CA PHE A 48 -1.40 -1.67 -10.36
C PHE A 48 -0.39 -2.68 -10.93
N ALA A 49 -0.85 -3.76 -11.55
CA ALA A 49 0.03 -4.71 -12.25
C ALA A 49 0.61 -4.13 -13.55
N ASP A 50 -0.06 -3.14 -14.12
CA ASP A 50 0.41 -2.42 -15.31
C ASP A 50 0.84 -1.01 -14.96
N ARG A 51 1.93 -0.56 -15.57
CA ARG A 51 2.34 0.84 -15.50
C ARG A 51 1.38 1.71 -16.32
N GLY A 52 0.77 2.70 -15.69
CA GLY A 52 -0.05 3.68 -16.41
C GLY A 52 0.77 4.67 -17.25
N SER A 53 0.07 5.62 -17.87
CA SER A 53 0.69 6.70 -18.66
C SER A 53 1.09 7.89 -17.79
N GLY A 54 2.02 8.71 -18.28
CA GLY A 54 2.47 9.93 -17.61
C GLY A 54 3.80 9.80 -16.87
N LYS A 55 4.10 10.79 -16.03
CA LYS A 55 5.36 10.90 -15.25
C LYS A 55 5.16 10.36 -13.83
N ASN A 56 6.27 10.09 -13.13
CA ASN A 56 6.29 9.74 -11.71
C ASN A 56 5.56 8.43 -11.36
N TRP A 57 5.62 7.45 -12.27
CA TRP A 57 5.28 6.08 -11.96
C TRP A 57 6.46 5.42 -11.28
N TRP A 58 6.19 4.80 -10.13
CA TRP A 58 7.15 4.03 -9.37
C TRP A 58 6.82 2.56 -9.52
N ARG A 59 7.83 1.71 -9.62
CA ARG A 59 7.73 0.26 -9.73
C ARG A 59 8.29 -0.42 -8.50
N LEU A 60 7.52 -1.33 -7.94
CA LEU A 60 7.97 -2.37 -7.03
C LEU A 60 8.15 -3.65 -7.81
N GLU A 61 9.33 -4.23 -7.74
CA GLU A 61 9.58 -5.50 -8.42
C GLU A 61 8.76 -6.63 -7.79
N GLN A 62 8.37 -7.59 -8.64
CA GLN A 62 7.84 -8.85 -8.15
C GLN A 62 8.80 -9.49 -7.14
N GLY A 63 8.26 -10.23 -6.18
CA GLY A 63 9.07 -10.89 -5.16
C GLY A 63 9.47 -9.99 -3.99
N ALA A 64 9.06 -8.72 -3.97
CA ALA A 64 9.26 -7.83 -2.84
C ALA A 64 8.58 -8.38 -1.59
N GLU A 65 9.24 -8.22 -0.44
CA GLU A 65 8.74 -8.76 0.82
C GLU A 65 7.54 -7.97 1.33
N ILE A 66 6.52 -8.71 1.77
CA ILE A 66 5.32 -8.13 2.35
C ILE A 66 5.41 -8.33 3.87
N SER A 67 5.39 -7.23 4.62
CA SER A 67 5.29 -7.28 6.09
C SER A 67 4.12 -8.17 6.54
N SER A 68 4.29 -8.93 7.62
CA SER A 68 3.22 -9.75 8.20
C SER A 68 1.99 -8.94 8.61
N GLN A 69 2.17 -7.64 8.85
CA GLN A 69 1.12 -6.68 9.18
C GLN A 69 0.26 -6.29 7.97
N LEU A 70 0.67 -6.67 6.76
CA LEU A 70 0.01 -6.31 5.52
C LEU A 70 -0.41 -7.53 4.71
N ARG A 71 -1.39 -7.30 3.82
CA ARG A 71 -1.79 -8.19 2.74
C ARG A 71 -1.75 -7.40 1.44
N VAL A 72 -1.31 -8.07 0.38
CA VAL A 72 -1.38 -7.54 -0.99
C VAL A 72 -2.38 -8.39 -1.73
N ILE A 73 -3.51 -7.79 -2.08
CA ILE A 73 -4.69 -8.48 -2.62
C ILE A 73 -4.99 -7.92 -4.00
N ASN A 74 -5.23 -8.78 -4.98
CA ASN A 74 -5.84 -8.36 -6.25
C ASN A 74 -7.34 -8.31 -6.03
N ASP A 75 -7.93 -7.11 -6.09
CA ASP A 75 -9.37 -6.94 -5.96
C ASP A 75 -10.07 -7.09 -7.31
N TYR A 76 -9.52 -6.51 -8.40
CA TYR A 76 -9.97 -6.77 -9.76
C TYR A 76 -8.92 -6.42 -10.82
N GLY A 77 -8.86 -7.23 -11.88
CA GLY A 77 -8.07 -6.94 -13.08
C GLY A 77 -6.60 -6.66 -12.75
N ASN A 78 -6.14 -5.44 -13.06
CA ASN A 78 -4.79 -4.99 -12.74
C ASN A 78 -4.70 -4.18 -11.45
N HIS A 79 -5.75 -4.03 -10.66
CA HIS A 79 -5.75 -3.27 -9.42
C HIS A 79 -5.39 -4.17 -8.22
N TRP A 80 -4.53 -3.66 -7.34
CA TRP A 80 -4.01 -4.38 -6.19
C TRP A 80 -4.02 -3.47 -4.96
N LEU A 81 -4.50 -4.00 -3.84
CA LEU A 81 -4.63 -3.29 -2.58
C LEU A 81 -3.58 -3.75 -1.59
N TRP A 82 -2.89 -2.78 -0.97
CA TRP A 82 -2.10 -2.99 0.22
C TRP A 82 -2.98 -2.77 1.45
N GLU A 83 -3.54 -3.83 2.00
CA GLU A 83 -4.45 -3.76 3.14
C GLU A 83 -3.73 -4.13 4.45
N PRO A 84 -4.19 -3.62 5.61
CA PRO A 84 -3.74 -4.15 6.88
C PRO A 84 -4.28 -5.58 7.10
N SER A 85 -3.48 -6.43 7.72
CA SER A 85 -3.85 -7.80 8.10
C SER A 85 -4.87 -7.84 9.24
N TYR A 86 -4.91 -6.80 10.06
CA TYR A 86 -5.78 -6.62 11.22
C TYR A 86 -5.95 -5.11 11.47
N SER A 87 -7.04 -4.70 12.12
CA SER A 87 -7.24 -3.28 12.41
C SER A 87 -6.12 -2.76 13.31
N MET A 88 -5.54 -1.61 12.97
CA MET A 88 -4.34 -1.08 13.62
C MET A 88 -4.34 0.46 13.63
N LEU A 89 -3.45 1.07 14.41
CA LEU A 89 -3.28 2.52 14.40
C LEU A 89 -2.88 3.01 13.00
N LEU A 90 -3.38 4.19 12.62
CA LEU A 90 -3.02 4.81 11.35
C LEU A 90 -1.51 4.99 11.20
N GLU A 91 -0.83 5.40 12.27
CA GLU A 91 0.63 5.55 12.28
C GLU A 91 1.35 4.21 12.03
N ASP A 92 0.88 3.14 12.66
CA ASP A 92 1.47 1.82 12.45
C ASP A 92 1.26 1.35 11.02
N TYR A 93 0.06 1.52 10.46
CA TYR A 93 -0.22 1.15 9.07
C TYR A 93 0.68 1.93 8.09
N GLN A 94 0.80 3.26 8.27
CA GLN A 94 1.71 4.09 7.47
C GLN A 94 3.16 3.60 7.56
N ARG A 95 3.60 3.22 8.76
CA ARG A 95 4.93 2.66 9.01
C ARG A 95 5.10 1.30 8.34
N SER A 96 4.14 0.38 8.44
CA SER A 96 4.21 -0.96 7.83
C SER A 96 4.37 -0.87 6.32
N VAL A 97 3.59 0.00 5.68
CA VAL A 97 3.61 0.17 4.22
C VAL A 97 4.93 0.81 3.79
N THR A 98 5.39 1.82 4.54
CA THR A 98 6.67 2.48 4.28
C THR A 98 7.85 1.51 4.42
N ILE A 99 7.96 0.78 5.54
CA ILE A 99 9.05 -0.18 5.77
C ILE A 99 9.08 -1.29 4.73
N SER A 100 7.92 -1.79 4.33
CA SER A 100 7.85 -2.86 3.32
C SER A 100 8.36 -2.41 1.95
N LEU A 101 8.44 -1.09 1.68
CA LEU A 101 8.47 -0.56 0.31
C LEU A 101 9.53 0.52 0.05
N VAL A 102 10.12 1.13 1.08
CA VAL A 102 11.05 2.28 0.96
C VAL A 102 12.32 1.96 0.18
N ASN A 103 12.81 0.72 0.23
CA ASN A 103 14.02 0.32 -0.51
C ASN A 103 13.72 -0.41 -1.82
N SER A 104 12.44 -0.61 -2.15
CA SER A 104 12.03 -1.54 -3.21
C SER A 104 11.29 -0.87 -4.36
N PHE A 105 10.73 0.33 -4.16
CA PHE A 105 10.19 1.12 -5.25
C PHE A 105 11.29 1.93 -5.96
N THR A 106 11.48 1.67 -7.25
CA THR A 106 12.36 2.43 -8.14
C THR A 106 11.53 3.24 -9.14
N ARG A 107 12.09 4.35 -9.65
CA ARG A 107 11.39 5.27 -10.56
C ARG A 107 11.64 4.94 -12.03
#